data_AF-A0A930Q8S9-F1
#
_entry.id   AF-A0A930Q8S9-F1
#
_cell.length_a   1.000
_cell.length_b   1.000
_cell.length_c   1.000
_cell.angle_alpha   90.00
_cell.angle_beta   90.00
_cell.angle_gamma   90.00
#
_symmetry.space_group_name_H-M   'P 1'
#
loop_
_entity.id
_entity.type
_entity.pdbx_description
1 polymer ?
#
loop_
_entity_poly.entity_id
_entity_poly.type
_entity_poly.pdbx_seq_one_letter_code
_entity_poly.pdbx_strand_id
1 'polypeptide(L)'
;MAKQILFDEEARRALGRGVDALANAVKVTLGPKGRNVVLDKKYGAPTITNDGVTIARDIELEDPFENMGAQLVKEVATKTNDIAGDGTTTA
;
A
#
# COMPACT_ATOMS: atom_id res chain seq x y z
N MET A 1 21.53 12.91 -7.86
CA MET A 1 21.55 13.07 -6.40
C MET A 1 22.45 12.01 -5.79
N ALA A 2 23.09 12.31 -4.66
CA ALA A 2 23.85 11.32 -3.90
C ALA A 2 22.89 10.32 -3.23
N LYS A 3 23.35 9.08 -3.01
CA LYS A 3 22.56 8.06 -2.30
C LYS A 3 22.49 8.41 -0.82
N GLN A 4 21.30 8.30 -0.24
CA GLN A 4 21.09 8.33 1.21
C GLN A 4 21.16 6.90 1.74
N ILE A 5 21.74 6.72 2.93
CA ILE A 5 21.94 5.40 3.54
C ILE A 5 21.50 5.49 5.00
N LEU A 6 20.52 4.66 5.37
CA LEU A 6 20.03 4.49 6.74
C LEU A 6 20.36 3.09 7.25
N PHE A 7 20.52 2.96 8.56
CA PHE A 7 20.88 1.69 9.22
C PHE A 7 19.98 1.40 10.43
N ASP A 8 20.10 0.16 10.93
CA ASP A 8 19.57 -0.30 12.21
C ASP A 8 18.08 0.01 12.46
N GLU A 9 17.80 0.71 13.56
CA GLU A 9 16.44 1.01 13.99
C GLU A 9 15.78 2.10 13.15
N GLU A 10 16.55 3.10 12.69
CA GLU A 10 16.04 4.19 11.89
C GLU A 10 15.50 3.68 10.55
N ALA A 11 16.26 2.81 9.87
CA ALA A 11 15.83 2.16 8.64
C ALA A 11 14.57 1.29 8.87
N ARG A 12 14.54 0.48 9.93
CA ARG A 12 13.38 -0.38 10.24
C ARG A 12 12.13 0.41 10.57
N ARG A 13 12.25 1.51 11.33
CA ARG A 13 11.12 2.38 11.66
C ARG A 13 10.58 3.09 10.42
N ALA A 14 11.45 3.55 9.52
CA ALA A 14 11.02 4.16 8.26
C ALA A 14 10.26 3.15 7.38
N LEU A 15 10.81 1.96 7.16
CA LEU A 15 10.12 0.89 6.44
C LEU A 15 8.78 0.54 7.09
N GLY A 16 8.75 0.40 8.42
CA GLY A 16 7.54 0.10 9.18
C GLY A 16 6.42 1.13 8.99
N ARG A 17 6.74 2.43 9.00
CA ARG A 17 5.74 3.49 8.72
C ARG A 17 5.17 3.38 7.31
N GLY A 18 6.00 3.01 6.34
CA GLY A 18 5.57 2.73 4.98
C GLY A 18 4.60 1.56 4.86
N VAL A 19 4.94 0.45 5.53
CA VAL A 19 4.08 -0.73 5.63
C VAL A 19 2.74 -0.37 6.28
N ASP A 20 2.78 0.35 7.40
CA ASP A 20 1.57 0.77 8.12
C ASP A 20 0.69 1.68 7.27
N ALA A 21 1.27 2.61 6.50
CA ALA A 21 0.51 3.48 5.61
C ALA A 21 -0.30 2.67 4.57
N LEU A 22 0.35 1.71 3.91
CA LEU A 22 -0.31 0.82 2.95
C LEU A 22 -1.37 -0.06 3.63
N ALA A 23 -0.99 -0.76 4.70
CA ALA A 23 -1.87 -1.71 5.38
C ALA A 23 -3.10 -1.02 5.98
N ASN A 24 -2.94 0.18 6.56
CA ASN A 24 -4.05 0.93 7.13
C ASN A 24 -5.04 1.41 6.07
N ALA A 25 -4.59 1.73 4.86
CA ALA A 25 -5.46 2.11 3.75
C ALA A 25 -6.19 0.90 3.15
N VAL A 26 -5.55 -0.27 3.08
CA VAL A 26 -6.13 -1.47 2.47
C VAL A 26 -7.05 -2.21 3.43
N LYS A 27 -6.67 -2.39 4.70
CA LYS A 27 -7.41 -3.24 5.67
C LYS A 27 -8.86 -2.81 5.93
N VAL A 28 -9.21 -1.54 5.69
CA VAL A 28 -10.58 -1.04 5.89
C VAL A 28 -11.57 -1.66 4.91
N THR A 29 -11.10 -2.24 3.82
CA THR A 29 -11.94 -2.87 2.80
C THR A 29 -12.18 -4.36 3.06
N LEU A 30 -11.57 -4.93 4.09
CA LEU A 30 -11.61 -6.37 4.35
C LEU A 30 -13.00 -6.87 4.75
N GLY A 31 -13.44 -7.94 4.10
CA GLY A 31 -14.62 -8.72 4.48
C GLY A 31 -15.95 -8.12 4.04
N PRO A 32 -17.08 -8.76 4.42
CA PRO A 32 -18.41 -8.41 3.92
C PRO A 32 -18.92 -7.04 4.40
N LYS A 33 -18.25 -6.44 5.38
CA LYS A 33 -18.54 -5.09 5.90
C LYS A 33 -17.39 -4.11 5.65
N GLY A 34 -16.55 -4.40 4.65
CA GLY A 34 -15.50 -3.50 4.19
C GLY A 34 -16.06 -2.14 3.80
N ARG A 35 -15.30 -1.09 4.08
CA ARG A 35 -15.62 0.28 3.70
C ARG A 35 -14.96 0.62 2.36
N ASN A 36 -15.50 1.62 1.69
CA ASN A 36 -14.91 2.15 0.48
C ASN A 36 -13.76 3.11 0.80
N VAL A 37 -12.75 3.10 -0.07
CA VAL A 37 -11.68 4.07 -0.14
C VAL A 37 -11.91 4.95 -1.36
N VAL A 38 -11.63 6.24 -1.23
CA VAL A 38 -11.73 7.23 -2.29
C VAL A 38 -10.32 7.53 -2.79
N LEU A 39 -10.08 7.27 -4.06
CA LEU A 39 -8.80 7.50 -4.75
C LEU A 39 -8.97 8.69 -5.68
N ASP A 40 -8.09 9.68 -5.52
CA ASP A 40 -8.07 10.86 -6.38
C ASP A 40 -7.65 10.50 -7.81
N LYS A 41 -8.14 11.26 -8.79
CA LYS A 41 -7.78 11.12 -10.19
C LYS A 41 -7.38 12.49 -10.74
N LYS A 42 -6.29 12.52 -11.50
CA LYS A 42 -5.80 13.75 -12.15
C LYS A 42 -6.86 14.46 -13.00
N TYR A 43 -7.83 13.72 -13.53
CA TYR A 43 -8.93 14.25 -14.33
C TYR A 43 -10.23 13.49 -14.03
N GLY A 44 -11.36 14.21 -14.04
CA GLY A 44 -12.69 13.62 -13.84
C GLY A 44 -13.07 13.43 -12.37
N ALA A 45 -13.97 12.49 -12.11
CA ALA A 45 -14.43 12.16 -10.76
C ALA A 45 -13.47 11.18 -10.06
N PRO A 46 -13.39 11.21 -8.72
CA PRO A 46 -12.58 10.26 -7.96
C PRO A 46 -13.09 8.83 -8.11
N THR A 47 -12.21 7.86 -7.86
CA THR A 47 -12.59 6.43 -7.84
C THR A 47 -13.01 6.05 -6.44
N ILE A 48 -14.20 5.47 -6.28
CA ILE A 48 -14.66 4.88 -5.03
C ILE A 48 -14.56 3.37 -5.17
N THR A 49 -13.74 2.71 -4.36
CA THR A 49 -13.48 1.28 -4.48
C THR A 49 -13.30 0.61 -3.12
N ASN A 50 -13.62 -0.67 -3.03
CA ASN A 50 -13.26 -1.55 -1.92
C ASN A 50 -12.25 -2.65 -2.34
N ASP A 51 -11.71 -2.57 -3.56
CA ASP A 51 -10.69 -3.49 -4.04
C ASP A 51 -9.31 -3.11 -3.48
N GLY A 52 -8.77 -3.98 -2.61
CA GLY A 52 -7.47 -3.80 -1.97
C GLY A 52 -6.30 -3.73 -2.97
N VAL A 53 -6.38 -4.42 -4.12
CA VAL A 53 -5.33 -4.37 -5.14
C VAL A 53 -5.27 -3.00 -5.80
N THR A 54 -6.43 -2.46 -6.18
CA THR A 54 -6.52 -1.12 -6.75
C THR A 54 -6.03 -0.07 -5.76
N ILE A 55 -6.40 -0.17 -4.48
CA ILE A 55 -5.95 0.78 -3.45
C ILE A 55 -4.43 0.71 -3.26
N ALA A 56 -3.87 -0.51 -3.15
CA ALA A 56 -2.43 -0.69 -2.98
C ALA A 56 -1.62 -0.17 -4.19
N ARG A 57 -2.20 -0.20 -5.39
CA ARG A 57 -1.56 0.31 -6.61
C ARG A 57 -1.38 1.82 -6.60
N ASP A 58 -2.35 2.55 -6.07
CA ASP A 58 -2.37 4.01 -6.03
C ASP A 58 -1.55 4.61 -4.88
N ILE A 59 -1.02 3.80 -3.97
CA ILE A 59 -0.22 4.27 -2.83
C ILE A 59 1.25 4.47 -3.24
N GLU A 60 1.69 5.71 -3.09
CA GLU A 60 3.07 6.17 -3.24
C GLU A 60 3.34 7.23 -2.17
N LEU A 61 4.42 7.05 -1.41
CA LEU A 61 4.78 7.94 -0.30
C LEU A 61 5.93 8.87 -0.70
N GLU A 62 5.92 10.09 -0.17
CA GLU A 62 6.94 11.10 -0.48
C GLU A 62 8.31 10.73 0.09
N ASP A 63 8.35 10.18 1.31
CA ASP A 63 9.60 9.72 1.91
C ASP A 63 10.08 8.44 1.21
N PRO A 64 11.32 8.41 0.65
CA PRO A 64 11.80 7.25 -0.10
C PRO A 64 11.90 5.97 0.73
N PHE A 65 12.22 6.06 2.03
CA PHE A 65 12.38 4.90 2.89
C PHE A 65 11.04 4.34 3.33
N GLU A 66 10.07 5.19 3.63
CA GLU A 66 8.69 4.76 3.85
C GLU A 66 8.09 4.18 2.56
N ASN A 67 8.30 4.84 1.42
CA ASN A 67 7.81 4.32 0.14
C ASN A 67 8.40 2.95 -0.18
N MET A 68 9.69 2.70 0.10
CA MET A 68 10.27 1.36 -0.02
C MET A 68 9.52 0.32 0.82
N GLY A 69 9.15 0.64 2.06
CA GLY A 69 8.34 -0.23 2.92
C GLY A 69 6.96 -0.54 2.32
N ALA A 70 6.28 0.49 1.80
CA ALA A 70 5.00 0.34 1.12
C ALA A 70 5.13 -0.53 -0.16
N GLN A 71 6.14 -0.30 -0.99
CA GLN A 71 6.33 -1.06 -2.23
C GLN A 71 6.62 -2.55 -1.95
N LEU A 72 7.35 -2.88 -0.87
CA LEU A 72 7.62 -4.27 -0.50
C LEU A 72 6.33 -5.06 -0.22
N VAL A 73 5.39 -4.48 0.54
CA VAL A 73 4.14 -5.18 0.89
C VAL A 73 3.13 -5.14 -0.26
N LYS A 74 3.18 -4.11 -1.10
CA LYS A 74 2.42 -4.08 -2.36
C LYS A 74 2.81 -5.23 -3.29
N GLU A 75 4.09 -5.61 -3.32
CA GLU A 75 4.56 -6.76 -4.09
C GLU A 75 3.97 -8.08 -3.56
N VAL A 76 3.88 -8.23 -2.22
CA VAL A 76 3.21 -9.38 -1.58
C VAL A 76 1.75 -9.47 -2.00
N ALA A 77 1.00 -8.36 -1.91
CA ALA A 77 -0.40 -8.31 -2.32
C ALA A 77 -0.57 -8.64 -3.81
N THR A 78 0.28 -8.09 -4.68
CA THR A 78 0.22 -8.34 -6.14
C THR A 78 0.47 -9.82 -6.44
N LYS A 79 1.48 -10.42 -5.82
CA LYS A 79 1.81 -11.82 -6.04
C LYS A 79 0.72 -12.77 -5.53
N THR A 80 0.07 -12.44 -4.42
CA THR A 80 -1.10 -13.17 -3.92
C THR A 80 -2.24 -13.13 -4.94
N ASN A 81 -2.50 -11.95 -5.52
CA ASN A 81 -3.50 -11.81 -6.58
C ASN A 81 -3.17 -12.64 -7.83
N ASP A 82 -1.91 -12.65 -8.25
CA ASP A 82 -1.50 -13.37 -9.46
C ASP A 82 -1.65 -14.90 -9.32
N ILE A 83 -1.52 -15.43 -8.10
CA ILE A 83 -1.64 -16.85 -7.81
C ILE A 83 -3.09 -17.26 -7.55
N ALA A 84 -3.80 -16.50 -6.72
CA ALA A 84 -5.11 -16.89 -6.18
C ALA A 84 -6.29 -16.09 -6.73
N GLY A 85 -6.05 -14.91 -7.31
CA GLY A 85 -7.09 -13.97 -7.75
C GLY A 85 -7.90 -13.31 -6.63
N ASP A 86 -7.54 -13.55 -5.37
CA ASP A 86 -8.18 -13.03 -4.15
C ASP A 86 -7.18 -13.08 -2.97
N GLY A 87 -7.54 -12.53 -1.81
CA GLY A 87 -6.76 -12.60 -0.57
C GLY A 87 -5.72 -11.49 -0.40
N THR A 88 -5.71 -10.50 -1.27
CA THR A 88 -4.73 -9.39 -1.26
C THR A 88 -4.83 -8.47 -0.06
N THR A 89 -6.01 -8.36 0.53
CA THR A 89 -6.24 -7.57 1.76
C THR A 89 -5.88 -8.38 3.01
N THR A 90 -5.80 -9.70 2.88
CA THR A 90 -5.46 -10.64 3.97
C THR A 90 -3.95 -10.87 4.07
N ALA A 91 -3.25 -10.91 2.93
CA ALA A 91 -1.81 -11.10 2.82
C ALA A 91 -1.02 -9.84 3.22
#